data_AF-A0A5A7XF13-F1
#
_entry.id   AF-A0A5A7XF13-F1
#
_cell.length_a   1.000
_cell.length_b   1.000
_cell.length_c   1.000
_cell.angle_alpha   90.00
_cell.angle_beta   90.00
_cell.angle_gamma   90.00
#
_symmetry.space_group_name_H-M   'P 1'
#
loop_
_entity.id
_entity.type
_entity.pdbx_description
1 polymer ?
#
loop_
_entity_poly.entity_id
_entity_poly.type
_entity_poly.pdbx_seq_one_letter_code
_entity_poly.pdbx_strand_id
1 'polypeptide(L)'
;MTATTPRPELAAIARVLGVEVDEVHGLDAMSDDDLFVLHEQIASRLSADKRRRFARVAALSQSIPGPIAGRLAEKFLPPAGAALVAELLEPAKARDLVGRVSVRYLGDLAIALDPVRAQDVVRAIPAARVGEVAQEMFRRQEYAAMARFVGAVEVDALFATLGVASPHDLLAVVPLLSWNDNLDRVIAELPERQIKQIAAELDAGELAELALALDPHRFGPIVAAVPVDTVADIASALLERGEYAAMAGFAGVITPEMLSASIGQATDDHLAGVVSAVVSGEMWVEFDHLVDGLDERGRARLLAVLRAAPSDEIARLQAADGLGAEATELVAAAALR
;
A
#
# COMPACT_ATOMS: atom_id res chain seq x y z
N MET A 1 -15.84 -27.96 4.35
CA MET A 1 -16.27 -26.92 3.40
C MET A 1 -15.05 -26.11 3.08
N THR A 2 -14.46 -26.33 1.91
CA THR A 2 -13.29 -25.60 1.44
C THR A 2 -13.69 -24.14 1.23
N ALA A 3 -13.08 -23.23 1.98
CA ALA A 3 -13.23 -21.80 1.76
C ALA A 3 -12.68 -21.49 0.36
N THR A 4 -13.56 -21.21 -0.59
CA THR A 4 -13.18 -20.72 -1.92
C THR A 4 -12.49 -19.38 -1.71
N THR A 5 -11.20 -19.30 -2.02
CA THR A 5 -10.50 -18.01 -2.10
C THR A 5 -11.33 -17.07 -2.98
N PRO A 6 -11.74 -15.89 -2.49
CA PRO A 6 -12.55 -14.98 -3.29
C PRO A 6 -11.73 -14.55 -4.50
N ARG A 7 -12.17 -14.95 -5.71
CA ARG A 7 -11.51 -14.51 -6.96
C ARG A 7 -11.82 -13.03 -7.17
N PRO A 8 -10.84 -12.12 -7.04
CA PRO A 8 -11.09 -10.68 -7.03
C PRO A 8 -11.71 -10.19 -8.35
N GLU A 9 -11.35 -10.80 -9.48
CA GLU A 9 -11.88 -10.41 -10.79
C GLU A 9 -13.35 -10.77 -11.01
N LEU A 10 -13.85 -11.87 -10.41
CA LEU A 10 -15.28 -12.16 -10.45
C LEU A 10 -16.08 -11.11 -9.67
N ALA A 11 -15.54 -10.68 -8.53
CA ALA A 11 -16.14 -9.59 -7.75
C ALA A 11 -16.11 -8.25 -8.50
N ALA A 12 -15.07 -7.98 -9.27
CA ALA A 12 -14.99 -6.79 -10.13
C ALA A 12 -16.04 -6.82 -11.24
N ILE A 13 -16.22 -7.95 -11.93
CA ILE A 13 -17.25 -8.15 -12.96
C ILE A 13 -18.65 -7.95 -12.37
N ALA A 14 -18.96 -8.60 -11.25
CA ALA A 14 -20.25 -8.49 -10.57
C ALA A 14 -20.58 -7.03 -10.24
N ARG A 15 -19.59 -6.30 -9.70
CA ARG A 15 -19.71 -4.87 -9.38
C ARG A 15 -19.98 -4.01 -10.60
N VAL A 16 -19.32 -4.26 -11.72
CA VAL A 16 -19.55 -3.51 -12.98
C VAL A 16 -20.94 -3.77 -13.55
N LEU A 17 -21.45 -5.00 -13.38
CA LEU A 17 -22.79 -5.39 -13.83
C LEU A 17 -23.90 -4.94 -12.85
N GLY A 18 -23.55 -4.64 -11.60
CA GLY A 18 -24.50 -4.28 -10.54
C GLY A 18 -25.28 -5.49 -10.01
N VAL A 19 -24.62 -6.64 -9.90
CA VAL A 19 -25.17 -7.91 -9.41
C VAL A 19 -24.29 -8.48 -8.30
N GLU A 20 -24.79 -9.45 -7.54
CA GLU A 20 -24.00 -10.16 -6.54
C GLU A 20 -23.04 -11.17 -7.20
N VAL A 21 -21.94 -11.49 -6.52
CA VAL A 21 -20.87 -12.36 -7.09
C VAL A 21 -21.39 -13.78 -7.37
N ASP A 22 -22.32 -14.28 -6.56
CA ASP A 22 -22.96 -15.57 -6.73
C ASP A 22 -23.93 -15.61 -7.92
N GLU A 23 -24.33 -14.46 -8.47
CA GLU A 23 -25.12 -14.36 -9.71
C GLU A 23 -24.25 -14.45 -10.98
N VAL A 24 -22.92 -14.36 -10.86
CA VAL A 24 -21.98 -14.45 -11.98
C VAL A 24 -21.60 -15.91 -12.22
N HIS A 25 -22.29 -16.56 -13.15
CA HIS A 25 -22.11 -17.99 -13.46
C HIS A 25 -21.30 -18.23 -14.75
N GLY A 26 -20.68 -19.41 -14.85
CA GLY A 26 -20.09 -19.91 -16.10
C GLY A 26 -18.69 -19.39 -16.41
N LEU A 27 -18.06 -18.69 -15.47
CA LEU A 27 -16.72 -18.15 -15.57
C LEU A 27 -15.68 -18.92 -14.73
N ASP A 28 -16.11 -19.99 -14.05
CA ASP A 28 -15.28 -20.75 -13.10
C ASP A 28 -14.00 -21.33 -13.72
N ALA A 29 -14.05 -21.69 -15.01
CA ALA A 29 -12.95 -22.31 -15.74
C ALA A 29 -11.98 -21.31 -16.40
N MET A 30 -12.23 -20.00 -16.31
CA MET A 30 -11.38 -18.98 -16.92
C MET A 30 -10.17 -18.66 -16.04
N SER A 31 -9.05 -18.30 -16.67
CA SER A 31 -7.87 -17.78 -15.96
C SER A 31 -8.15 -16.38 -15.39
N ASP A 32 -7.38 -15.94 -14.37
CA ASP A 32 -7.55 -14.58 -13.84
C ASP A 32 -7.22 -13.51 -14.90
N ASP A 33 -6.25 -13.76 -15.79
CA ASP A 33 -5.93 -12.87 -16.92
C ASP A 33 -7.12 -12.73 -17.89
N ASP A 34 -7.79 -13.83 -18.24
CA ASP A 34 -8.95 -13.77 -19.13
C ASP A 34 -10.15 -13.08 -18.46
N LEU A 35 -10.32 -13.27 -17.14
CA LEU A 35 -11.34 -12.56 -16.37
C LEU A 35 -11.06 -11.06 -16.33
N PHE A 36 -9.81 -10.66 -16.14
CA PHE A 36 -9.40 -9.27 -16.20
C PHE A 36 -9.72 -8.64 -17.56
N VAL A 37 -9.39 -9.34 -18.66
CA VAL A 37 -9.72 -8.90 -20.02
C VAL A 37 -11.24 -8.79 -20.22
N LEU A 38 -12.02 -9.76 -19.74
CA LEU A 38 -13.47 -9.76 -19.84
C LEU A 38 -14.09 -8.59 -19.06
N HIS A 39 -13.63 -8.36 -17.83
CA HIS A 39 -14.02 -7.24 -16.99
C HIS A 39 -13.82 -5.91 -17.73
N GLU A 40 -12.64 -5.69 -18.30
CA GLU A 40 -12.33 -4.50 -19.09
C GLU A 40 -13.27 -4.32 -20.30
N GLN A 41 -13.58 -5.41 -21.00
CA GLN A 41 -14.50 -5.38 -22.15
C GLN A 41 -15.94 -5.04 -21.75
N ILE A 42 -16.46 -5.63 -20.66
CA ILE A 42 -17.80 -5.34 -20.14
C ILE A 42 -17.89 -3.88 -19.70
N ALA A 43 -16.94 -3.43 -18.89
CA ALA A 43 -16.86 -2.04 -18.42
C ALA A 43 -16.82 -1.06 -19.59
N SER A 44 -16.02 -1.36 -20.62
CA SER A 44 -15.92 -0.55 -21.83
C SER A 44 -17.24 -0.46 -22.59
N ARG A 45 -17.96 -1.59 -22.74
CA ARG A 45 -19.22 -1.63 -23.49
C ARG A 45 -20.38 -0.93 -22.77
N LEU A 46 -20.51 -1.11 -21.46
CA LEU A 46 -21.55 -0.45 -20.67
C LEU A 46 -21.41 1.07 -20.64
N SER A 47 -20.17 1.57 -20.70
CA SER A 47 -19.89 3.01 -20.71
C SER A 47 -19.93 3.63 -22.11
N ALA A 48 -19.90 2.84 -23.19
CA ALA A 48 -19.82 3.35 -24.57
C ALA A 48 -20.99 4.27 -24.97
N ASP A 49 -22.22 3.91 -24.61
CA ASP A 49 -23.41 4.71 -24.95
C ASP A 49 -23.48 6.02 -24.16
N LYS A 50 -23.07 5.99 -22.88
CA LYS A 50 -22.94 7.20 -22.06
C LYS A 50 -21.87 8.11 -22.65
N ARG A 51 -20.71 7.57 -23.02
CA ARG A 51 -19.60 8.31 -23.65
C ARG A 51 -20.00 8.97 -24.97
N ARG A 52 -20.76 8.30 -25.84
CA ARG A 52 -21.28 8.93 -27.08
C ARG A 52 -22.13 10.18 -26.79
N ARG A 53 -22.94 10.17 -25.73
CA ARG A 53 -23.75 11.34 -25.36
C ARG A 53 -22.87 12.49 -24.85
N PHE A 54 -21.85 12.18 -24.05
CA PHE A 54 -20.92 13.18 -23.49
C PHE A 54 -19.84 13.66 -24.47
N ALA A 55 -19.56 12.92 -25.55
CA ALA A 55 -18.65 13.36 -26.60
C ALA A 55 -19.07 14.70 -27.22
N ARG A 56 -20.39 14.93 -27.39
CA ARG A 56 -20.90 16.22 -27.86
C ARG A 56 -20.65 17.35 -26.86
N VAL A 57 -20.73 17.06 -25.56
CA VAL A 57 -20.45 18.02 -24.50
C VAL A 57 -18.95 18.35 -24.46
N ALA A 58 -18.09 17.34 -24.59
CA ALA A 58 -16.64 17.52 -24.70
C ALA A 58 -16.27 18.38 -25.92
N ALA A 59 -16.83 18.08 -27.10
CA ALA A 59 -16.61 18.86 -28.32
C ALA A 59 -17.03 20.33 -28.16
N LEU A 60 -18.20 20.59 -27.56
CA LEU A 60 -18.64 21.97 -27.27
C LEU A 60 -17.70 22.68 -26.31
N SER A 61 -17.16 21.98 -25.31
CA SER A 61 -16.21 22.58 -24.37
C SER A 61 -14.94 23.11 -25.05
N GLN A 62 -14.51 22.48 -26.15
CA GLN A 62 -13.34 22.92 -26.92
C GLN A 62 -13.57 24.28 -27.60
N SER A 63 -14.80 24.55 -28.06
CA SER A 63 -15.14 25.80 -28.74
C SER A 63 -15.45 26.97 -27.79
N ILE A 64 -15.69 26.68 -26.50
CA ILE A 64 -16.05 27.69 -25.50
C ILE A 64 -14.80 28.16 -24.75
N PRO A 65 -14.61 29.48 -24.53
CA PRO A 65 -13.53 30.01 -23.70
C PRO A 65 -13.52 29.39 -22.30
N GLY A 66 -12.34 29.02 -21.83
CA GLY A 66 -12.16 28.25 -20.61
C GLY A 66 -12.86 28.79 -19.34
N PRO A 67 -12.86 30.10 -19.03
CA PRO A 67 -13.58 30.64 -17.87
C PRO A 67 -15.10 30.49 -17.93
N ILE A 68 -15.66 30.42 -19.14
CA ILE A 68 -17.09 30.19 -19.33
C ILE A 68 -17.35 28.68 -19.19
N ALA A 69 -16.54 27.86 -19.85
CA ALA A 69 -16.65 26.41 -19.77
C ALA A 69 -16.53 25.88 -18.33
N GLY A 70 -15.57 26.37 -17.53
CA GLY A 70 -15.42 25.98 -16.11
C GLY A 70 -16.66 26.31 -15.27
N ARG A 71 -17.15 27.56 -15.35
CA ARG A 71 -18.36 27.98 -14.62
C ARG A 71 -19.61 27.20 -15.04
N LEU A 72 -19.75 26.91 -16.34
CA LEU A 72 -20.88 26.12 -16.83
C LEU A 72 -20.79 24.66 -16.40
N ALA A 73 -19.60 24.08 -16.45
CA ALA A 73 -19.36 22.71 -15.99
C ALA A 73 -19.76 22.57 -14.51
N GLU A 74 -19.17 23.38 -13.63
CA GLU A 74 -19.44 23.29 -12.19
C GLU A 74 -20.92 23.56 -11.83
N LYS A 75 -21.59 24.45 -12.58
CA LYS A 75 -22.99 24.79 -12.30
C LYS A 75 -24.00 23.77 -12.82
N PHE A 76 -23.74 23.17 -13.98
CA PHE A 76 -24.76 22.41 -14.71
C PHE A 76 -24.40 20.96 -15.01
N LEU A 77 -23.13 20.59 -14.87
CA LEU A 77 -22.68 19.22 -15.12
C LEU A 77 -22.46 18.52 -13.77
N PRO A 78 -23.22 17.48 -13.43
CA PRO A 78 -22.94 16.69 -12.24
C PRO A 78 -21.54 16.05 -12.31
N PRO A 79 -20.85 15.83 -11.18
CA PRO A 79 -19.48 15.31 -11.15
C PRO A 79 -19.27 14.02 -11.96
N ALA A 80 -20.19 13.06 -11.87
CA ALA A 80 -20.12 11.82 -12.66
C ALA A 80 -20.24 12.04 -14.18
N GLY A 81 -21.02 13.04 -14.60
CA GLY A 81 -21.07 13.44 -16.02
C GLY A 81 -19.78 14.14 -16.45
N ALA A 82 -19.18 14.92 -15.55
CA ALA A 82 -17.92 15.60 -15.81
C ALA A 82 -16.73 14.66 -15.88
N ALA A 83 -16.72 13.59 -15.09
CA ALA A 83 -15.76 12.50 -15.20
C ALA A 83 -15.77 11.87 -16.61
N LEU A 84 -16.96 11.54 -17.12
CA LEU A 84 -17.12 11.01 -18.49
C LEU A 84 -16.69 12.01 -19.57
N VAL A 85 -16.90 13.30 -19.34
CA VAL A 85 -16.40 14.35 -20.25
C VAL A 85 -14.89 14.43 -20.18
N ALA A 86 -14.29 14.35 -18.97
CA ALA A 86 -12.85 14.43 -18.76
C ALA A 86 -12.10 13.31 -19.49
N GLU A 87 -12.64 12.09 -19.54
CA GLU A 87 -12.10 10.98 -20.35
C GLU A 87 -11.99 11.30 -21.86
N LEU A 88 -12.72 12.30 -22.34
CA LEU A 88 -12.79 12.70 -23.75
C LEU A 88 -12.15 14.07 -24.01
N LEU A 89 -11.58 14.72 -22.99
CA LEU A 89 -10.93 16.01 -23.14
C LEU A 89 -9.51 15.87 -23.67
N GLU A 90 -9.08 16.88 -24.42
CA GLU A 90 -7.66 17.03 -24.73
C GLU A 90 -6.89 17.48 -23.47
N PRO A 91 -5.66 16.97 -23.25
CA PRO A 91 -4.80 17.32 -22.12
C PRO A 91 -4.67 18.82 -21.88
N ALA A 92 -4.44 19.60 -22.94
CA ALA A 92 -4.32 21.06 -22.86
C ALA A 92 -5.61 21.72 -22.34
N LYS A 93 -6.77 21.20 -22.74
CA LYS A 93 -8.07 21.70 -22.29
C LYS A 93 -8.34 21.35 -20.83
N ALA A 94 -7.98 20.14 -20.40
CA ALA A 94 -8.10 19.76 -19.00
C ALA A 94 -7.24 20.65 -18.09
N ARG A 95 -5.97 20.88 -18.47
CA ARG A 95 -5.07 21.80 -17.77
C ARG A 95 -5.62 23.22 -17.69
N ASP A 96 -6.27 23.67 -18.76
CA ASP A 96 -6.94 24.97 -18.82
C ASP A 96 -8.16 25.03 -17.87
N LEU A 97 -8.97 23.97 -17.79
CA LEU A 97 -10.21 23.94 -17.01
C LEU A 97 -10.01 23.68 -15.51
N VAL A 98 -8.99 22.93 -15.12
CA VAL A 98 -8.81 22.48 -13.72
C VAL A 98 -8.65 23.65 -12.74
N GLY A 99 -8.07 24.77 -13.18
CA GLY A 99 -7.93 25.99 -12.38
C GLY A 99 -9.18 26.89 -12.38
N ARG A 100 -10.26 26.49 -13.04
CA ARG A 100 -11.47 27.32 -13.25
C ARG A 100 -12.75 26.73 -12.67
N VAL A 101 -12.62 25.62 -11.97
CA VAL A 101 -13.65 24.98 -11.17
C VAL A 101 -13.18 24.91 -9.72
N SER A 102 -14.09 24.80 -8.76
CA SER A 102 -13.68 24.66 -7.35
C SER A 102 -12.96 23.34 -7.08
N VAL A 103 -12.09 23.35 -6.05
CA VAL A 103 -11.45 22.13 -5.53
C VAL A 103 -12.50 21.13 -5.03
N ARG A 104 -13.57 21.63 -4.41
CA ARG A 104 -14.68 20.80 -3.94
C ARG A 104 -15.30 19.99 -5.08
N TYR A 105 -15.59 20.65 -6.21
CA TYR A 105 -16.13 20.00 -7.40
C TYR A 105 -15.15 19.02 -8.04
N LEU A 106 -13.85 19.36 -8.05
CA LEU A 106 -12.82 18.43 -8.53
C LEU A 106 -12.70 17.19 -7.66
N GLY A 107 -12.84 17.32 -6.33
CA GLY A 107 -12.89 16.17 -5.43
C GLY A 107 -14.06 15.25 -5.76
N ASP A 108 -15.27 15.81 -5.94
CA ASP A 108 -16.44 15.03 -6.35
C ASP A 108 -16.24 14.34 -7.72
N LEU A 109 -15.58 15.04 -8.66
CA LEU A 109 -15.27 14.52 -9.98
C LEU A 109 -14.25 13.38 -9.89
N ALA A 110 -13.20 13.54 -9.09
CA ALA A 110 -12.14 12.55 -8.91
C ALA A 110 -12.67 11.22 -8.38
N ILE A 111 -13.65 11.25 -7.46
CA ILE A 111 -14.33 10.04 -6.97
C ILE A 111 -15.01 9.25 -8.10
N ALA A 112 -15.66 9.97 -9.02
CA ALA A 112 -16.38 9.37 -10.14
C ALA A 112 -15.51 9.06 -11.37
N LEU A 113 -14.27 9.55 -11.41
CA LEU A 113 -13.36 9.40 -12.55
C LEU A 113 -12.82 7.97 -12.64
N ASP A 114 -12.62 7.51 -13.86
CA ASP A 114 -11.73 6.40 -14.16
C ASP A 114 -10.34 6.97 -14.53
N PRO A 115 -9.35 6.92 -13.62
CA PRO A 115 -8.05 7.53 -13.84
C PRO A 115 -7.23 6.81 -14.91
N VAL A 116 -7.50 5.53 -15.18
CA VAL A 116 -6.84 4.78 -16.26
C VAL A 116 -7.34 5.26 -17.62
N ARG A 117 -8.66 5.45 -17.76
CA ARG A 117 -9.25 5.97 -19.01
C ARG A 117 -8.93 7.44 -19.26
N ALA A 118 -8.79 8.23 -18.19
CA ALA A 118 -8.48 9.65 -18.27
C ALA A 118 -6.98 9.95 -18.06
N GLN A 119 -6.09 8.97 -18.24
CA GLN A 119 -4.68 9.07 -17.84
C GLN A 119 -3.98 10.30 -18.45
N ASP A 120 -4.12 10.55 -19.76
CA ASP A 120 -3.50 11.71 -20.42
C ASP A 120 -3.99 13.04 -19.83
N VAL A 121 -5.25 13.10 -19.43
CA VAL A 121 -5.85 14.29 -18.79
C VAL A 121 -5.35 14.44 -17.36
N VAL A 122 -5.30 13.35 -16.59
CA VAL A 122 -4.79 13.33 -15.22
C VAL A 122 -3.33 13.77 -15.18
N ARG A 123 -2.48 13.26 -16.09
CA ARG A 123 -1.06 13.64 -16.21
C ARG A 123 -0.85 15.09 -16.63
N ALA A 124 -1.81 15.69 -17.31
CA ALA A 124 -1.75 17.09 -17.71
C ALA A 124 -2.06 18.07 -16.57
N ILE A 125 -2.63 17.59 -15.46
CA ILE A 125 -2.95 18.42 -14.31
C ILE A 125 -1.66 18.79 -13.57
N PRO A 126 -1.42 20.08 -13.27
CA PRO A 126 -0.24 20.48 -12.49
C PRO A 126 -0.22 19.82 -11.12
N ALA A 127 0.94 19.30 -10.69
CA ALA A 127 1.10 18.60 -9.41
C ALA A 127 0.56 19.38 -8.21
N ALA A 128 0.82 20.70 -8.14
CA ALA A 128 0.28 21.55 -7.08
C ALA A 128 -1.25 21.50 -7.00
N ARG A 129 -1.93 21.47 -8.15
CA ARG A 129 -3.39 21.37 -8.21
C ARG A 129 -3.89 19.98 -7.84
N VAL A 130 -3.12 18.92 -8.17
CA VAL A 130 -3.40 17.57 -7.67
C VAL A 130 -3.32 17.55 -6.14
N GLY A 131 -2.30 18.17 -5.54
CA GLY A 131 -2.15 18.28 -4.09
C GLY A 131 -3.34 18.99 -3.42
N GLU A 132 -3.85 20.08 -4.01
CA GLU A 132 -5.06 20.76 -3.49
C GLU A 132 -6.30 19.85 -3.51
N VAL A 133 -6.49 19.07 -4.57
CA VAL A 133 -7.60 18.11 -4.68
C VAL A 133 -7.40 16.94 -3.71
N ALA A 134 -6.18 16.43 -3.59
CA ALA A 134 -5.82 15.39 -2.62
C ALA A 134 -6.11 15.83 -1.19
N GLN A 135 -5.77 17.07 -0.82
CA GLN A 135 -6.07 17.61 0.51
C GLN A 135 -7.58 17.61 0.79
N GLU A 136 -8.39 17.99 -0.20
CA GLU A 136 -9.85 17.95 -0.07
C GLU A 136 -10.40 16.52 0.00
N MET A 137 -9.78 15.56 -0.69
CA MET A 137 -10.14 14.14 -0.63
C MET A 137 -9.75 13.50 0.71
N PHE A 138 -8.57 13.80 1.25
CA PHE A 138 -8.15 13.37 2.59
C PHE A 138 -9.09 13.89 3.68
N ARG A 139 -9.46 15.19 3.60
CA ARG A 139 -10.45 15.79 4.52
C ARG A 139 -11.81 15.05 4.52
N ARG A 140 -12.12 14.33 3.45
CA ARG A 140 -13.35 13.54 3.28
C ARG A 140 -13.13 12.03 3.44
N GLN A 141 -11.90 11.61 3.71
CA GLN A 141 -11.51 10.21 3.88
C GLN A 141 -11.78 9.34 2.65
N GLU A 142 -11.64 9.92 1.45
CA GLU A 142 -11.89 9.25 0.16
C GLU A 142 -10.71 8.37 -0.28
N TYR A 143 -10.12 7.61 0.65
CA TYR A 143 -8.85 6.89 0.47
C TYR A 143 -8.90 5.88 -0.70
N ALA A 144 -9.99 5.13 -0.82
CA ALA A 144 -10.17 4.16 -1.90
C ALA A 144 -10.23 4.82 -3.29
N ALA A 145 -10.82 6.01 -3.39
CA ALA A 145 -10.81 6.77 -4.63
C ALA A 145 -9.39 7.26 -4.96
N MET A 146 -8.65 7.74 -3.96
CA MET A 146 -7.27 8.22 -4.12
C MET A 146 -6.32 7.12 -4.59
N ALA A 147 -6.42 5.92 -4.01
CA ALA A 147 -5.57 4.78 -4.36
C ALA A 147 -5.62 4.42 -5.86
N ARG A 148 -6.77 4.62 -6.51
CA ARG A 148 -6.95 4.36 -7.95
C ARG A 148 -6.09 5.26 -8.85
N PHE A 149 -5.63 6.42 -8.35
CA PHE A 149 -4.85 7.37 -9.15
C PHE A 149 -3.36 7.05 -9.21
N VAL A 150 -2.83 6.18 -8.34
CA VAL A 150 -1.39 5.93 -8.18
C VAL A 150 -0.68 5.61 -9.50
N GLY A 151 -1.28 4.76 -10.35
CA GLY A 151 -0.72 4.39 -11.65
C GLY A 151 -1.00 5.38 -12.79
N ALA A 152 -1.86 6.37 -12.56
CA ALA A 152 -2.30 7.33 -13.57
C ALA A 152 -1.61 8.69 -13.45
N VAL A 153 -1.12 9.06 -12.26
CA VAL A 153 -0.46 10.35 -12.02
C VAL A 153 1.05 10.28 -12.22
N GLU A 154 1.67 11.44 -12.43
CA GLU A 154 3.13 11.58 -12.46
C GLU A 154 3.72 11.58 -11.03
N VAL A 155 5.01 11.27 -10.91
CA VAL A 155 5.70 11.19 -9.61
C VAL A 155 5.61 12.50 -8.81
N ASP A 156 5.72 13.65 -9.47
CA ASP A 156 5.58 14.97 -8.81
C ASP A 156 4.18 15.17 -8.19
N ALA A 157 3.15 14.59 -8.81
CA ALA A 157 1.79 14.63 -8.29
C ALA A 157 1.60 13.67 -7.11
N LEU A 158 2.33 12.54 -7.07
CA LEU A 158 2.40 11.69 -5.87
C LEU A 158 3.07 12.43 -4.71
N PHE A 159 4.19 13.12 -4.95
CA PHE A 159 4.81 13.98 -3.94
C PHE A 159 3.86 15.06 -3.42
N ALA A 160 3.16 15.75 -4.32
CA ALA A 160 2.19 16.77 -3.93
C ALA A 160 0.99 16.18 -3.14
N THR A 161 0.57 14.96 -3.47
CA THR A 161 -0.52 14.25 -2.79
C THR A 161 -0.09 13.78 -1.41
N LEU A 162 0.98 12.99 -1.30
CA LEU A 162 1.42 12.46 -0.01
C LEU A 162 1.96 13.56 0.91
N GLY A 163 2.51 14.66 0.36
CA GLY A 163 3.00 15.79 1.14
C GLY A 163 1.91 16.58 1.89
N VAL A 164 0.63 16.42 1.54
CA VAL A 164 -0.51 17.04 2.25
C VAL A 164 -1.25 16.05 3.17
N ALA A 165 -0.87 14.77 3.17
CA ALA A 165 -1.48 13.75 4.01
C ALA A 165 -1.03 13.90 5.47
N SER A 166 -1.96 13.77 6.42
CA SER A 166 -1.60 13.55 7.83
C SER A 166 -1.04 12.13 8.04
N PRO A 167 -0.31 11.87 9.14
CA PRO A 167 0.10 10.50 9.48
C PRO A 167 -1.05 9.48 9.50
N HIS A 168 -2.24 9.88 9.98
CA HIS A 168 -3.42 9.01 10.00
C HIS A 168 -4.02 8.79 8.61
N ASP A 169 -3.93 9.79 7.71
CA ASP A 169 -4.29 9.61 6.31
C ASP A 169 -3.36 8.60 5.61
N LEU A 170 -2.05 8.65 5.92
CA LEU A 170 -1.09 7.69 5.41
C LEU A 170 -1.41 6.28 5.91
N LEU A 171 -1.67 6.12 7.21
CA LEU A 171 -2.07 4.84 7.80
C LEU A 171 -3.29 4.24 7.07
N ALA A 172 -4.28 5.07 6.72
CA ALA A 172 -5.49 4.61 6.05
C ALA A 172 -5.32 4.34 4.55
N VAL A 173 -4.50 5.14 3.85
CA VAL A 173 -4.39 5.08 2.39
C VAL A 173 -3.33 4.09 1.91
N VAL A 174 -2.22 3.95 2.64
CA VAL A 174 -1.07 3.08 2.28
C VAL A 174 -1.48 1.62 2.01
N PRO A 175 -2.32 0.96 2.84
CA PRO A 175 -2.77 -0.41 2.59
C PRO A 175 -3.58 -0.58 1.30
N LEU A 176 -4.12 0.51 0.75
CA LEU A 176 -4.95 0.50 -0.46
C LEU A 176 -4.12 0.73 -1.73
N LEU A 177 -2.86 1.15 -1.60
CA LEU A 177 -2.03 1.53 -2.74
C LEU A 177 -1.54 0.29 -3.51
N SER A 178 -1.56 0.39 -4.83
CA SER A 178 -0.84 -0.54 -5.70
C SER A 178 0.60 -0.05 -5.87
N TRP A 179 1.54 -0.74 -5.23
CA TRP A 179 2.96 -0.39 -5.23
C TRP A 179 3.59 -0.41 -6.62
N ASN A 180 4.45 0.59 -6.89
CA ASN A 180 5.23 0.73 -8.11
C ASN A 180 6.48 1.58 -7.86
N ASP A 181 7.39 1.63 -8.84
CA ASP A 181 8.66 2.36 -8.77
C ASP A 181 8.50 3.85 -8.39
N ASN A 182 7.40 4.50 -8.80
CA ASN A 182 7.16 5.90 -8.45
C ASN A 182 6.82 6.06 -6.96
N LEU A 183 6.03 5.16 -6.38
CA LEU A 183 5.80 5.16 -4.93
C LEU A 183 7.06 4.83 -4.15
N ASP A 184 7.87 3.87 -4.62
CA ASP A 184 9.15 3.54 -3.98
C ASP A 184 10.05 4.78 -3.90
N ARG A 185 10.11 5.54 -4.99
CA ARG A 185 10.85 6.80 -5.04
C ARG A 185 10.28 7.84 -4.06
N VAL A 186 8.97 7.99 -3.99
CA VAL A 186 8.34 8.96 -3.08
C VAL A 186 8.59 8.60 -1.61
N ILE A 187 8.54 7.32 -1.25
CA ILE A 187 8.86 6.85 0.11
C ILE A 187 10.34 7.10 0.44
N ALA A 188 11.25 6.77 -0.48
CA ALA A 188 12.69 6.99 -0.28
C ALA A 188 13.07 8.47 -0.14
N GLU A 189 12.29 9.37 -0.75
CA GLU A 189 12.49 10.83 -0.73
C GLU A 189 11.54 11.55 0.26
N LEU A 190 10.91 10.83 1.20
CA LEU A 190 10.02 11.45 2.18
C LEU A 190 10.76 12.55 2.96
N PRO A 191 10.17 13.75 3.09
CA PRO A 191 10.79 14.82 3.87
C PRO A 191 10.98 14.40 5.33
N GLU A 192 12.15 14.69 5.91
CA GLU A 192 12.48 14.38 7.31
C GLU A 192 11.40 14.89 8.30
N ARG A 193 10.81 16.05 8.00
CA ARG A 193 9.69 16.60 8.77
C ARG A 193 8.49 15.67 8.80
N GLN A 194 8.14 15.05 7.68
CA GLN A 194 7.01 14.13 7.57
C GLN A 194 7.30 12.82 8.28
N ILE A 195 8.51 12.28 8.13
CA ILE A 195 8.98 11.11 8.89
C ILE A 195 8.84 11.36 10.40
N LYS A 196 9.32 12.51 10.88
CA LYS A 196 9.20 12.91 12.29
C LYS A 196 7.76 13.09 12.75
N GLN A 197 6.86 13.55 11.88
CA GLN A 197 5.43 13.64 12.20
C GLN A 197 4.79 12.26 12.33
N ILE A 198 5.10 11.33 11.42
CA ILE A 198 4.63 9.95 11.51
C ILE A 198 5.07 9.32 12.84
N ALA A 199 6.35 9.44 13.18
CA ALA A 199 6.92 8.91 14.42
C ALA A 199 6.35 9.56 15.70
N ALA A 200 5.84 10.80 15.62
CA ALA A 200 5.37 11.55 16.79
C ALA A 200 3.85 11.49 16.98
N GLU A 201 3.07 11.31 15.91
CA GLU A 201 1.61 11.37 15.95
C GLU A 201 0.95 9.99 15.95
N LEU A 202 1.62 8.95 15.44
CA LEU A 202 1.11 7.57 15.48
C LEU A 202 1.58 6.86 16.75
N ASP A 203 0.70 6.08 17.36
CA ASP A 203 1.08 5.21 18.48
C ASP A 203 1.78 3.92 18.01
N ALA A 204 2.27 3.11 18.95
CA ALA A 204 2.99 1.88 18.62
C ALA A 204 2.12 0.85 17.86
N GLY A 205 0.81 0.80 18.14
CA GLY A 205 -0.11 -0.10 17.45
C GLY A 205 -0.39 0.36 16.03
N GLU A 206 -0.54 1.67 15.82
CA GLU A 206 -0.70 2.29 14.51
C GLU A 206 0.58 2.19 13.67
N LEU A 207 1.75 2.38 14.27
CA LEU A 207 3.04 2.16 13.62
C LEU A 207 3.24 0.68 13.26
N ALA A 208 2.75 -0.26 14.08
CA ALA A 208 2.73 -1.68 13.74
C ALA A 208 1.82 -1.97 12.54
N GLU A 209 0.64 -1.34 12.45
CA GLU A 209 -0.25 -1.47 11.28
C GLU A 209 0.39 -0.91 10.01
N LEU A 210 1.03 0.25 10.12
CA LEU A 210 1.77 0.85 9.00
C LEU A 210 2.97 -0.03 8.59
N ALA A 211 3.65 -0.65 9.54
CA ALA A 211 4.74 -1.60 9.31
C ALA A 211 4.29 -2.88 8.60
N LEU A 212 3.04 -3.33 8.80
CA LEU A 212 2.48 -4.48 8.08
C LEU A 212 2.03 -4.10 6.67
N ALA A 213 1.58 -2.86 6.48
CA ALA A 213 1.17 -2.35 5.17
C ALA A 213 2.35 -2.01 4.25
N LEU A 214 3.55 -1.84 4.82
CA LEU A 214 4.78 -1.51 4.12
C LEU A 214 5.76 -2.69 4.18
N ASP A 215 6.45 -2.96 3.09
CA ASP A 215 7.62 -3.84 3.16
C ASP A 215 8.68 -3.26 4.11
N PRO A 216 9.43 -4.09 4.86
CA PRO A 216 10.37 -3.62 5.88
C PRO A 216 11.35 -2.54 5.38
N HIS A 217 11.86 -2.69 4.16
CA HIS A 217 12.77 -1.72 3.53
C HIS A 217 12.12 -0.34 3.34
N ARG A 218 10.81 -0.27 3.07
CA ARG A 218 10.06 0.99 2.90
C ARG A 218 9.77 1.66 4.24
N PHE A 219 9.62 0.86 5.29
CA PHE A 219 9.38 1.38 6.63
C PHE A 219 10.68 1.79 7.35
N GLY A 220 11.84 1.32 6.89
CA GLY A 220 13.16 1.62 7.47
C GLY A 220 13.43 3.10 7.78
N PRO A 221 13.17 4.06 6.87
CA PRO A 221 13.33 5.48 7.15
C PRO A 221 12.46 5.99 8.31
N ILE A 222 11.27 5.42 8.48
CA ILE A 222 10.36 5.76 9.59
C ILE A 222 10.90 5.16 10.89
N VAL A 223 11.26 3.87 10.90
CA VAL A 223 11.82 3.19 12.09
C VAL A 223 13.07 3.89 12.60
N ALA A 224 13.95 4.33 11.70
CA ALA A 224 15.18 5.04 12.07
C ALA A 224 14.95 6.38 12.80
N ALA A 225 13.75 6.98 12.65
CA ALA A 225 13.39 8.23 13.31
C ALA A 225 12.62 8.03 14.62
N VAL A 226 12.22 6.79 14.93
CA VAL A 226 11.44 6.43 16.11
C VAL A 226 12.38 6.09 17.28
N PRO A 227 12.07 6.48 18.53
CA PRO A 227 12.86 6.08 19.70
C PRO A 227 12.93 4.56 19.88
N VAL A 228 14.05 4.06 20.42
CA VAL A 228 14.28 2.61 20.67
C VAL A 228 13.14 1.98 21.47
N ASP A 229 12.66 2.65 22.52
CA ASP A 229 11.57 2.14 23.35
C ASP A 229 10.26 1.98 22.54
N THR A 230 9.96 2.93 21.66
CA THR A 230 8.79 2.86 20.78
C THR A 230 8.93 1.74 19.74
N VAL A 231 10.14 1.45 19.24
CA VAL A 231 10.37 0.28 18.38
C VAL A 231 10.10 -1.01 19.14
N ALA A 232 10.50 -1.10 20.41
CA ALA A 232 10.19 -2.25 21.25
C ALA A 232 8.68 -2.38 21.52
N ASP A 233 7.95 -1.27 21.67
CA ASP A 233 6.49 -1.27 21.81
C ASP A 233 5.78 -1.71 20.51
N ILE A 234 6.27 -1.28 19.33
CA ILE A 234 5.80 -1.76 18.02
C ILE A 234 6.01 -3.27 17.91
N ALA A 235 7.20 -3.75 18.27
CA ALA A 235 7.52 -5.16 18.28
C ALA A 235 6.59 -5.95 19.22
N SER A 236 6.32 -5.44 20.42
CA SER A 236 5.37 -6.06 21.34
C SER A 236 3.97 -6.17 20.72
N ALA A 237 3.48 -5.10 20.09
CA ALA A 237 2.19 -5.11 19.41
C ALA A 237 2.11 -6.15 18.27
N LEU A 238 3.16 -6.30 17.48
CA LEU A 238 3.24 -7.32 16.42
C LEU A 238 3.29 -8.75 16.98
N LEU A 239 4.09 -8.97 18.04
CA LEU A 239 4.21 -10.28 18.68
C LEU A 239 2.91 -10.74 19.34
N GLU A 240 2.20 -9.82 20.00
CA GLU A 240 0.88 -10.10 20.61
C GLU A 240 -0.19 -10.45 19.56
N ARG A 241 -0.07 -9.90 18.34
CA ARG A 241 -0.93 -10.20 17.20
C ARG A 241 -0.53 -11.49 16.47
N GLY A 242 0.62 -12.07 16.80
CA GLY A 242 1.15 -13.27 16.13
C GLY A 242 1.80 -13.00 14.78
N GLU A 243 2.18 -11.75 14.50
CA GLU A 243 2.78 -11.32 13.22
C GLU A 243 4.28 -11.61 13.17
N TYR A 244 4.63 -12.89 13.37
CA TYR A 244 6.00 -13.36 13.54
C TYR A 244 6.86 -13.25 12.27
N ALA A 245 6.26 -13.46 11.10
CA ALA A 245 6.96 -13.32 9.81
C ALA A 245 7.34 -11.86 9.56
N ALA A 246 6.44 -10.91 9.85
CA ALA A 246 6.73 -9.49 9.77
C ALA A 246 7.89 -9.11 10.70
N MET A 247 7.86 -9.59 11.95
CA MET A 247 8.94 -9.38 12.91
C MET A 247 10.32 -9.84 12.42
N ALA A 248 10.40 -11.02 11.80
CA ALA A 248 11.65 -11.50 11.20
C ALA A 248 12.12 -10.57 10.07
N GLY A 249 11.20 -10.12 9.21
CA GLY A 249 11.50 -9.20 8.10
C GLY A 249 12.15 -7.87 8.52
N PHE A 250 11.94 -7.43 9.75
CA PHE A 250 12.54 -6.19 10.26
C PHE A 250 13.97 -6.33 10.79
N ALA A 251 14.47 -7.56 11.01
CA ALA A 251 15.78 -7.79 11.62
C ALA A 251 16.95 -7.14 10.86
N GLY A 252 16.88 -7.13 9.52
CA GLY A 252 17.89 -6.49 8.66
C GLY A 252 17.73 -4.98 8.47
N VAL A 253 16.66 -4.39 9.00
CA VAL A 253 16.30 -2.98 8.77
C VAL A 253 16.52 -2.12 10.02
N ILE A 254 16.38 -2.72 11.19
CA ILE A 254 16.53 -2.01 12.48
C ILE A 254 17.97 -2.12 13.01
N THR A 255 18.32 -1.24 13.95
CA THR A 255 19.65 -1.28 14.57
C THR A 255 19.75 -2.45 15.56
N PRO A 256 20.98 -2.96 15.87
CA PRO A 256 21.17 -3.97 16.90
C PRO A 256 20.62 -3.59 18.27
N GLU A 257 20.64 -2.29 18.60
CA GLU A 257 20.06 -1.75 19.83
C GLU A 257 18.54 -1.87 19.84
N MET A 258 17.87 -1.50 18.75
CA MET A 258 16.42 -1.66 18.57
C MET A 258 15.99 -3.14 18.59
N LEU A 259 16.78 -4.00 17.95
CA LEU A 259 16.52 -5.44 17.94
C LEU A 259 16.64 -6.04 19.34
N SER A 260 17.70 -5.68 20.07
CA SER A 260 17.92 -6.14 21.45
C SER A 260 16.80 -5.66 22.38
N ALA A 261 16.33 -4.42 22.24
CA ALA A 261 15.19 -3.89 22.99
C ALA A 261 13.89 -4.66 22.70
N SER A 262 13.61 -4.93 21.42
CA SER A 262 12.44 -5.69 20.97
C SER A 262 12.42 -7.12 21.53
N ILE A 263 13.57 -7.81 21.48
CA ILE A 263 13.70 -9.16 22.05
C ILE A 263 13.64 -9.14 23.57
N GLY A 264 14.10 -8.06 24.20
CA GLY A 264 13.96 -7.84 25.64
C GLY A 264 12.50 -7.89 26.12
N GLN A 265 11.55 -7.45 25.29
CA GLN A 265 10.12 -7.51 25.58
C GLN A 265 9.44 -8.83 25.16
N ALA A 266 10.03 -9.58 24.21
CA ALA A 266 9.48 -10.84 23.74
C ALA A 266 9.52 -11.95 24.81
N THR A 267 8.49 -12.80 24.86
CA THR A 267 8.51 -14.06 25.62
C THR A 267 9.24 -15.15 24.83
N ASP A 268 9.59 -16.25 25.49
CA ASP A 268 10.23 -17.37 24.79
C ASP A 268 9.27 -18.03 23.79
N ASP A 269 7.95 -18.01 24.05
CA ASP A 269 6.91 -18.45 23.12
C ASP A 269 6.84 -17.55 21.87
N HIS A 270 6.98 -16.22 22.05
CA HIS A 270 7.06 -15.27 20.94
C HIS A 270 8.28 -15.55 20.05
N LEU A 271 9.45 -15.78 20.67
CA LEU A 271 10.66 -16.12 19.93
C LEU A 271 10.54 -17.46 19.20
N ALA A 272 9.88 -18.46 19.81
CA ALA A 272 9.58 -19.72 19.15
C ALA A 272 8.67 -19.51 17.92
N GLY A 273 7.67 -18.63 18.03
CA GLY A 273 6.82 -18.22 16.91
C GLY A 273 7.62 -17.58 15.76
N VAL A 274 8.55 -16.68 16.08
CA VAL A 274 9.47 -16.06 15.08
C VAL A 274 10.33 -17.11 14.38
N VAL A 275 10.94 -18.03 15.13
CA VAL A 275 11.74 -19.12 14.54
C VAL A 275 10.87 -20.00 13.62
N SER A 276 9.69 -20.39 14.06
CA SER A 276 8.79 -21.24 13.27
C SER A 276 8.31 -20.53 11.99
N ALA A 277 8.04 -19.21 12.07
CA ALA A 277 7.70 -18.39 10.92
C ALA A 277 8.86 -18.27 9.92
N VAL A 278 10.08 -18.03 10.40
CA VAL A 278 11.30 -18.02 9.59
C VAL A 278 11.47 -19.35 8.85
N VAL A 279 11.31 -20.48 9.54
CA VAL A 279 11.48 -21.81 8.94
C VAL A 279 10.38 -22.12 7.93
N SER A 280 9.15 -21.74 8.24
CA SER A 280 8.00 -21.98 7.36
C SER A 280 8.04 -21.11 6.11
N GLY A 281 8.49 -19.86 6.24
CA GLY A 281 8.64 -18.89 5.15
C GLY A 281 9.99 -18.92 4.43
N GLU A 282 10.91 -19.79 4.86
CA GLU A 282 12.28 -19.89 4.32
C GLU A 282 13.06 -18.56 4.36
N MET A 283 12.87 -17.80 5.44
CA MET A 283 13.45 -16.45 5.65
C MET A 283 14.87 -16.52 6.21
N TRP A 284 15.78 -17.19 5.49
CA TRP A 284 17.13 -17.50 5.98
C TRP A 284 18.02 -16.26 6.14
N VAL A 285 17.87 -15.28 5.24
CA VAL A 285 18.63 -14.02 5.29
C VAL A 285 18.18 -13.20 6.49
N GLU A 286 16.88 -13.15 6.75
CA GLU A 286 16.29 -12.46 7.90
C GLU A 286 16.70 -13.12 9.21
N PHE A 287 16.78 -14.46 9.26
CA PHE A 287 17.31 -15.18 10.41
C PHE A 287 18.78 -14.87 10.67
N ASP A 288 19.59 -14.77 9.61
CA ASP A 288 20.99 -14.40 9.72
C ASP A 288 21.14 -12.98 10.30
N HIS A 289 20.40 -12.01 9.74
CA HIS A 289 20.35 -10.65 10.27
C HIS A 289 19.85 -10.58 11.71
N LEU A 290 18.88 -11.43 12.06
CA LEU A 290 18.40 -11.55 13.43
C LEU A 290 19.56 -11.93 14.34
N VAL A 291 20.25 -13.04 14.06
CA VAL A 291 21.34 -13.57 14.89
C VAL A 291 22.50 -12.57 15.01
N ASP A 292 22.93 -11.99 13.89
CA ASP A 292 24.04 -11.02 13.83
C ASP A 292 23.75 -9.75 14.65
N GLY A 293 22.48 -9.33 14.71
CA GLY A 293 22.05 -8.16 15.45
C GLY A 293 21.85 -8.40 16.96
N LEU A 294 21.93 -9.65 17.44
CA LEU A 294 21.69 -9.97 18.85
C LEU A 294 22.90 -9.73 19.74
N ASP A 295 22.65 -9.16 20.92
CA ASP A 295 23.61 -9.23 22.02
C ASP A 295 23.77 -10.66 22.57
N GLU A 296 24.74 -10.85 23.48
CA GLU A 296 25.03 -12.17 24.06
C GLU A 296 23.82 -12.76 24.80
N ARG A 297 23.01 -11.90 25.44
CA ARG A 297 21.81 -12.31 26.17
C ARG A 297 20.71 -12.79 25.21
N GLY A 298 20.49 -12.07 24.12
CA GLY A 298 19.56 -12.41 23.06
C GLY A 298 19.94 -13.74 22.41
N ARG A 299 21.22 -13.92 22.07
CA ARG A 299 21.72 -15.19 21.49
C ARG A 299 21.53 -16.37 22.44
N ALA A 300 21.78 -16.19 23.73
CA ALA A 300 21.55 -17.25 24.72
C ALA A 300 20.06 -17.64 24.83
N ARG A 301 19.14 -16.66 24.76
CA ARG A 301 17.69 -16.92 24.74
C ARG A 301 17.26 -17.62 23.45
N LEU A 302 17.71 -17.14 22.30
CA LEU A 302 17.41 -17.76 21.01
C LEU A 302 17.94 -19.20 20.96
N LEU A 303 19.14 -19.47 21.50
CA LEU A 303 19.67 -20.82 21.63
C LEU A 303 18.77 -21.72 22.49
N ALA A 304 18.22 -21.21 23.61
CA ALA A 304 17.32 -21.97 24.46
C ALA A 304 16.02 -22.33 23.71
N VAL A 305 15.46 -21.38 22.97
CA VAL A 305 14.28 -21.58 22.12
C VAL A 305 14.57 -22.60 21.01
N LEU A 306 15.69 -22.44 20.32
CA LEU A 306 16.15 -23.40 19.30
C LEU A 306 16.44 -24.78 19.88
N ARG A 307 16.74 -24.92 21.17
CA ARG A 307 16.87 -26.22 21.85
C ARG A 307 15.53 -26.83 22.28
N ALA A 308 14.46 -26.05 22.30
CA ALA A 308 13.10 -26.54 22.54
C ALA A 308 12.34 -26.83 21.25
N ALA A 309 12.75 -26.24 20.12
CA ALA A 309 12.09 -26.34 18.83
C ALA A 309 11.95 -27.80 18.31
N PRO A 310 10.99 -28.10 17.43
CA PRO A 310 10.89 -29.39 16.73
C PRO A 310 12.16 -29.75 15.96
N SER A 311 12.50 -31.04 15.90
CA SER A 311 13.74 -31.51 15.25
C SER A 311 13.75 -31.26 13.73
N ASP A 312 12.59 -31.23 13.10
CA ASP A 312 12.42 -30.91 11.68
C ASP A 312 12.72 -29.44 11.40
N GLU A 313 12.32 -28.51 12.28
CA GLU A 313 12.68 -27.09 12.15
C GLU A 313 14.20 -26.89 12.24
N ILE A 314 14.86 -27.56 13.18
CA ILE A 314 16.32 -27.52 13.31
C ILE A 314 17.00 -28.14 12.09
N ALA A 315 16.50 -29.25 11.57
CA ALA A 315 17.04 -29.85 10.35
C ALA A 315 16.91 -28.92 9.14
N ARG A 316 15.80 -28.17 9.01
CA ARG A 316 15.63 -27.17 7.95
C ARG A 316 16.60 -26.00 8.11
N LEU A 317 16.79 -25.49 9.32
CA LEU A 317 17.79 -24.44 9.59
C LEU A 317 19.22 -24.91 9.30
N GLN A 318 19.57 -26.17 9.61
CA GLN A 318 20.88 -26.75 9.29
C GLN A 318 21.10 -26.92 7.78
N ALA A 319 20.02 -27.13 7.03
CA ALA A 319 20.05 -27.28 5.57
C ALA A 319 19.89 -25.95 4.83
N ALA A 320 19.72 -24.83 5.55
CA ALA A 320 19.56 -23.52 4.95
C ALA A 320 20.87 -23.05 4.31
N ASP A 321 20.81 -22.75 3.01
CA ASP A 321 21.91 -22.10 2.31
C ASP A 321 21.90 -20.60 2.61
N GLY A 322 23.08 -20.02 2.85
CA GLY A 322 23.25 -18.57 3.04
C GLY A 322 23.30 -18.07 4.48
N LEU A 323 23.26 -18.96 5.48
CA LEU A 323 23.52 -18.58 6.88
C LEU A 323 24.99 -18.21 7.08
N GLY A 324 25.22 -17.11 7.81
CA GLY A 324 26.51 -16.65 8.28
C GLY A 324 27.10 -17.57 9.35
N ALA A 325 28.34 -17.26 9.76
CA ALA A 325 29.10 -18.11 10.67
C ALA A 325 28.43 -18.20 12.05
N GLU A 326 27.91 -17.08 12.57
CA GLU A 326 27.28 -17.01 13.88
C GLU A 326 25.95 -17.77 13.91
N ALA A 327 25.08 -17.58 12.90
CA ALA A 327 23.83 -18.30 12.76
C ALA A 327 24.08 -19.82 12.62
N THR A 328 25.06 -20.21 11.82
CA THR A 328 25.45 -21.63 11.65
C THR A 328 25.93 -22.25 12.97
N GLU A 329 26.77 -21.55 13.72
CA GLU A 329 27.27 -22.02 15.02
C GLU A 329 26.13 -22.16 16.04
N LEU A 330 25.22 -21.18 16.08
CA LEU A 330 24.06 -21.19 16.97
C LEU A 330 23.14 -22.39 16.69
N VAL A 331 22.83 -22.64 15.41
CA VAL A 331 21.98 -23.77 14.99
C VAL A 331 22.69 -25.10 15.27
N ALA A 332 24.00 -25.20 15.03
CA ALA A 332 24.78 -26.40 15.37
C ALA A 332 24.78 -26.67 16.88
N ALA A 333 24.94 -25.63 17.71
CA ALA A 333 24.88 -25.73 19.17
C ALA A 333 23.47 -26.11 19.69
N ALA A 334 22.42 -25.78 18.94
CA ALA A 334 21.05 -26.18 19.23
C ALA A 334 20.76 -27.64 18.86
N ALA A 335 21.48 -28.20 17.89
CA ALA A 335 21.33 -29.59 17.44
C ALA A 335 22.03 -30.62 18.35
N LEU A 336 23.01 -30.18 19.16
CA LEU A 336 23.77 -31.01 20.12
C LEU A 336 22.99 -31.35 21.41
N ARG A 337 21.65 -31.45 21.34
CA ARG A 337 20.79 -31.72 22.51
C ARG A 337 21.09 -33.05 23.19
#